data_AF-A0A2A4FSM0-F1
#
_entry.id   AF-A0A2A4FSM0-F1
#
_cell.length_a   1.000
_cell.length_b   1.000
_cell.length_c   1.000
_cell.angle_alpha   90.00
_cell.angle_beta   90.00
_cell.angle_gamma   90.00
#
_symmetry.space_group_name_H-M   'P 1'
#
loop_
_entity.id
_entity.type
_entity.pdbx_description
1 polymer ?
#
loop_
_entity_poly.entity_id
_entity_poly.type
_entity_poly.pdbx_seq_one_letter_code
_entity_poly.pdbx_strand_id
1 'polypeptide(L)'
;MSPPTIWSRRAASSAIGCASSSPPARAVDGRRLMLRLHHMSESTCSQRVRLALAEKRLDWESVLVPPGGLRDQAYLALNPAGVVPTLIHQDHVLVESRIICEYLEEAFPAEPLMPLRAFERYRVRRWTKLFDDKLHLAIFVLSFVCWMRARYLALPDALRASALPGMTDPVKRRIAENLLERGWDAEILRVALRQLVSTADALETALAESRWLGGDHFSLADVDLLTVIQRLDELGAGSLLDERAAVAGWLDRSRHRLSFALAFDTWRNEETARRHSLLANEAAERFAGLIASL
;
A
#
# COMPACT_ATOMS: atom_id res chain seq x y z
N MET A 1 31.76 11.59 2.25
CA MET A 1 30.54 12.12 1.63
C MET A 1 29.81 10.94 1.02
N SER A 2 28.76 10.45 1.66
CA SER A 2 27.96 9.33 1.13
C SER A 2 27.19 9.77 -0.12
N PRO A 3 27.06 8.93 -1.15
CA PRO A 3 26.32 9.29 -2.35
C PRO A 3 24.84 9.55 -2.02
N PRO A 4 24.17 10.43 -2.77
CA PRO A 4 22.74 10.67 -2.60
C PRO A 4 21.96 9.37 -2.83
N THR A 5 21.25 8.90 -1.80
CA THR A 5 20.35 7.73 -1.89
C THR A 5 19.21 8.03 -2.86
N ILE A 6 18.60 7.00 -3.43
CA ILE A 6 17.41 7.11 -4.31
C ILE A 6 16.28 7.96 -3.68
N TRP A 7 16.27 8.05 -2.35
CA TRP A 7 15.30 8.78 -1.53
C TRP A 7 15.60 10.27 -1.37
N SER A 8 16.84 10.70 -1.61
CA SER A 8 17.27 12.10 -1.46
C SER A 8 16.83 13.03 -2.61
N ARG A 9 16.33 12.47 -3.72
CA ARG A 9 15.76 13.25 -4.84
C ARG A 9 14.25 13.46 -4.67
N ARG A 10 13.82 14.05 -3.55
CA ARG A 10 12.56 14.81 -3.55
C ARG A 10 12.91 16.26 -3.91
N ALA A 11 13.08 16.52 -5.20
CA ALA A 11 13.08 17.90 -5.67
C ALA A 11 11.69 18.48 -5.37
N ALA A 12 11.66 19.66 -4.76
CA ALA A 12 10.46 20.42 -4.48
C ALA A 12 9.63 20.56 -5.77
N SER A 13 8.57 19.77 -5.90
CA SER A 13 7.58 19.98 -6.93
C SER A 13 6.65 21.08 -6.42
N SER A 14 6.58 22.14 -7.22
CA SER A 14 5.88 23.40 -6.99
C SER A 14 4.49 23.22 -6.38
N ALA A 15 4.20 24.06 -5.38
CA ALA A 15 2.89 24.23 -4.77
C ALA A 15 1.77 24.33 -5.83
N ILE A 16 0.98 23.28 -5.95
CA ILE A 16 -0.39 23.41 -6.43
C ILE A 16 -1.19 23.89 -5.23
N GLY A 17 -1.59 25.16 -5.27
CA GLY A 17 -2.31 25.83 -4.20
C GLY A 17 -3.52 25.02 -3.74
N CYS A 18 -3.64 24.87 -2.43
CA CYS A 18 -4.81 24.35 -1.76
C CYS A 18 -5.98 25.30 -2.00
N ALA A 19 -6.82 24.99 -2.98
CA ALA A 19 -8.12 25.59 -3.17
C ALA A 19 -9.17 24.49 -2.98
N SER A 20 -9.88 24.57 -1.87
CA SER A 20 -11.08 23.79 -1.58
C SER A 20 -12.20 24.17 -2.54
N SER A 21 -12.25 23.49 -3.68
CA SER A 21 -13.43 23.49 -4.54
C SER A 21 -13.49 22.19 -5.31
N SER A 22 -14.55 21.42 -5.09
CA SER A 22 -14.90 20.26 -5.90
C SER A 22 -14.98 20.68 -7.38
N PRO A 23 -14.44 19.89 -8.32
CA PRO A 23 -14.51 20.23 -9.74
C PRO A 23 -15.98 20.20 -10.23
N PRO A 24 -16.38 21.06 -11.18
CA PRO A 24 -17.76 21.14 -11.62
C PRO A 24 -18.15 19.89 -12.40
N ALA A 25 -19.27 19.28 -12.00
CA ALA A 25 -19.88 18.16 -12.70
C ALA A 25 -20.30 18.60 -14.12
N ARG A 26 -19.66 18.03 -15.14
CA ARG A 26 -20.23 18.02 -16.50
C ARG A 26 -21.41 17.04 -16.48
N ALA A 27 -22.60 17.55 -16.77
CA ALA A 27 -23.80 16.75 -16.94
C ALA A 27 -23.65 15.84 -18.17
N VAL A 28 -23.59 14.53 -17.93
CA VAL A 28 -23.71 13.49 -18.95
C VAL A 28 -24.56 12.36 -18.36
N ASP A 29 -25.64 12.06 -19.08
CA ASP A 29 -26.65 11.00 -19.01
C ASP A 29 -26.67 9.99 -17.82
N GLY A 30 -27.87 9.78 -17.28
CA GLY A 30 -28.21 9.24 -15.96
C GLY A 30 -28.07 7.73 -15.73
N ARG A 31 -27.05 7.07 -16.28
CA ARG A 31 -26.63 5.71 -15.90
C ARG A 31 -25.12 5.60 -15.74
N ARG A 32 -24.50 6.57 -15.05
CA ARG A 32 -23.10 6.47 -14.65
C ARG A 32 -22.95 5.21 -13.79
N LEU A 33 -22.13 4.26 -14.24
CA LEU A 33 -21.70 3.08 -13.47
C LEU A 33 -21.01 3.61 -12.21
N MET A 34 -21.77 3.79 -11.14
CA MET A 34 -21.30 4.51 -9.96
C MET A 34 -20.41 3.57 -9.15
N LEU A 35 -19.11 3.68 -9.36
CA LEU A 35 -18.09 3.09 -8.50
C LEU A 35 -17.97 3.98 -7.27
N ARG A 36 -18.08 3.41 -6.07
CA ARG A 36 -17.85 4.10 -4.80
C ARG A 36 -16.88 3.29 -3.97
N LEU A 37 -15.78 3.90 -3.56
CA LEU A 37 -14.75 3.23 -2.78
C LEU A 37 -14.77 3.74 -1.33
N HIS A 38 -15.06 2.84 -0.40
CA HIS A 38 -14.79 3.07 1.01
C HIS A 38 -13.33 2.72 1.30
N HIS A 39 -12.56 3.70 1.76
CA HIS A 39 -11.11 3.56 1.90
C HIS A 39 -10.52 4.42 3.03
N MET A 40 -9.25 4.19 3.32
CA MET A 40 -8.46 5.00 4.25
C MET A 40 -7.15 5.46 3.60
N SER A 41 -6.74 6.69 3.87
CA SER A 41 -5.55 7.32 3.30
C SER A 41 -4.29 6.46 3.35
N GLU A 42 -3.96 5.96 4.54
CA GLU A 42 -2.72 5.22 4.84
C GLU A 42 -2.87 3.70 4.70
N SER A 43 -3.95 3.18 4.09
CA SER A 43 -4.12 1.74 3.90
C SER A 43 -3.47 1.30 2.58
N THR A 44 -2.51 0.37 2.64
CA THR A 44 -1.86 -0.21 1.45
C THR A 44 -2.86 -0.93 0.55
N CYS A 45 -3.80 -1.67 1.13
CA CYS A 45 -4.92 -2.27 0.41
C CYS A 45 -5.81 -1.22 -0.29
N SER A 46 -6.02 -0.06 0.33
CA SER A 46 -6.74 1.06 -0.30
C SER A 46 -5.92 1.71 -1.41
N GLN A 47 -4.61 1.86 -1.24
CA GLN A 47 -3.69 2.36 -2.26
C GLN A 47 -3.72 1.45 -3.50
N ARG A 48 -3.71 0.12 -3.30
CA ARG A 48 -3.81 -0.89 -4.36
C ARG A 48 -5.03 -0.66 -5.27
N VAL A 49 -6.23 -0.54 -4.68
CA VAL A 49 -7.45 -0.33 -5.46
C VAL A 49 -7.50 1.06 -6.10
N ARG A 50 -7.07 2.12 -5.40
CA ARG A 50 -6.97 3.46 -5.99
C ARG A 50 -6.05 3.51 -7.19
N LEU A 51 -4.91 2.85 -7.11
CA LEU A 51 -3.94 2.78 -8.21
C LEU A 51 -4.53 2.02 -9.41
N ALA A 52 -5.21 0.90 -9.18
CA ALA A 52 -5.92 0.19 -10.24
C ALA A 52 -7.02 1.05 -10.89
N LEU A 53 -7.87 1.72 -10.10
CA LEU A 53 -8.90 2.62 -10.62
C LEU A 53 -8.29 3.76 -11.46
N ALA A 54 -7.20 4.35 -10.99
CA ALA A 54 -6.53 5.46 -11.67
C ALA A 54 -5.85 5.02 -12.98
N GLU A 55 -5.17 3.88 -12.99
CA GLU A 55 -4.59 3.30 -14.22
C GLU A 55 -5.66 2.95 -15.25
N LYS A 56 -6.79 2.42 -14.78
CA LYS A 56 -7.92 2.06 -15.63
C LYS A 56 -8.78 3.26 -16.05
N ARG A 57 -8.40 4.47 -15.60
CA ARG A 57 -9.09 5.74 -15.89
C ARG A 57 -10.58 5.71 -15.54
N LEU A 58 -10.92 5.02 -14.45
CA LEU A 58 -12.29 4.91 -13.97
C LEU A 58 -12.61 6.05 -13.02
N ASP A 59 -13.75 6.70 -13.23
CA ASP A 59 -14.31 7.64 -12.28
C ASP A 59 -14.93 6.90 -11.10
N TRP A 60 -14.73 7.41 -9.89
CA TRP A 60 -15.30 6.83 -8.68
C TRP A 60 -15.56 7.89 -7.59
N GLU A 61 -16.54 7.61 -6.74
CA GLU A 61 -16.86 8.39 -5.56
C GLU A 61 -16.02 7.91 -4.37
N SER A 62 -15.33 8.84 -3.70
CA SER A 62 -14.56 8.53 -2.50
C SER A 62 -15.38 8.62 -1.23
N VAL A 63 -15.35 7.56 -0.42
CA VAL A 63 -15.83 7.57 0.96
C VAL A 63 -14.65 7.28 1.89
N LEU A 64 -14.07 8.32 2.48
CA LEU A 64 -13.01 8.18 3.49
C LEU A 64 -13.63 7.70 4.80
N VAL A 65 -13.22 6.52 5.26
CA VAL A 65 -13.67 5.98 6.54
C VAL A 65 -12.87 6.65 7.66
N PRO A 66 -13.53 7.30 8.64
CA PRO A 66 -12.84 7.96 9.74
C PRO A 66 -12.17 6.93 10.68
N PRO A 67 -11.19 7.35 11.51
CA PRO A 67 -10.64 6.49 12.55
C PRO A 67 -11.74 5.90 13.43
N GLY A 68 -11.73 4.58 13.61
CA GLY A 68 -12.77 3.86 14.36
C GLY A 68 -14.03 3.49 13.56
N GLY A 69 -14.32 4.19 12.45
CA GLY A 69 -15.54 4.00 11.65
C GLY A 69 -15.67 2.61 11.00
N LEU A 70 -14.57 1.85 10.92
CA LEU A 70 -14.60 0.44 10.49
C LEU A 70 -15.39 -0.48 11.44
N ARG A 71 -15.72 0.00 12.64
CA ARG A 71 -16.49 -0.72 13.65
C ARG A 71 -17.94 -0.24 13.74
N ASP A 72 -18.31 0.77 12.97
CA ASP A 72 -19.68 1.23 12.89
C ASP A 72 -20.57 0.15 12.28
N GLN A 73 -21.75 -0.08 12.86
CA GLN A 73 -22.68 -1.11 12.40
C GLN A 73 -23.06 -0.92 10.93
N ALA A 74 -23.21 0.33 10.48
CA ALA A 74 -23.47 0.64 9.08
C ALA A 74 -22.34 0.20 8.15
N TYR A 75 -21.07 0.34 8.56
CA TYR A 75 -19.94 -0.13 7.76
C TYR A 75 -19.79 -1.65 7.82
N LEU A 76 -19.96 -2.25 9.00
CA LEU A 76 -19.91 -3.71 9.17
C LEU A 76 -21.01 -4.44 8.39
N ALA A 77 -22.16 -3.79 8.16
CA ALA A 77 -23.20 -4.31 7.26
C ALA A 77 -22.72 -4.41 5.80
N LEU A 78 -21.78 -3.56 5.37
CA LEU A 78 -21.15 -3.63 4.04
C LEU A 78 -19.98 -4.61 4.04
N ASN A 79 -19.09 -4.51 5.03
CA ASN A 79 -17.90 -5.34 5.14
C ASN A 79 -17.77 -5.88 6.58
N PRO A 80 -18.28 -7.11 6.84
CA PRO A 80 -18.25 -7.72 8.17
C PRO A 80 -16.85 -7.94 8.74
N ALA A 81 -15.82 -7.98 7.89
CA ALA A 81 -14.43 -8.08 8.36
C ALA A 81 -13.92 -6.78 8.99
N GLY A 82 -14.60 -5.64 8.80
CA GLY A 82 -14.23 -4.36 9.39
C GLY A 82 -12.86 -3.87 8.91
N VAL A 83 -12.58 -4.06 7.62
CA VAL A 83 -11.35 -3.64 6.94
C VAL A 83 -11.67 -2.85 5.67
N VAL A 84 -10.68 -2.16 5.11
CA VAL A 84 -10.75 -1.47 3.82
C VAL A 84 -9.78 -2.09 2.81
N PRO A 85 -10.04 -1.93 1.51
CA PRO A 85 -11.16 -1.21 0.90
C PRO A 85 -12.44 -2.04 0.78
N THR A 86 -13.55 -1.34 0.58
CA THR A 86 -14.84 -1.90 0.14
C THR A 86 -15.29 -1.10 -1.08
N LEU A 87 -15.42 -1.76 -2.22
CA LEU A 87 -15.88 -1.13 -3.46
C LEU A 87 -17.35 -1.46 -3.66
N ILE A 88 -18.16 -0.44 -3.93
CA ILE A 88 -19.55 -0.60 -4.35
C ILE A 88 -19.59 -0.30 -5.85
N HIS A 89 -20.14 -1.24 -6.63
CA HIS A 89 -20.42 -1.04 -8.04
C HIS A 89 -21.90 -1.34 -8.29
N GLN A 90 -22.67 -0.28 -8.56
CA GLN A 90 -24.14 -0.35 -8.55
C GLN A 90 -24.63 -0.87 -7.18
N ASP A 91 -25.37 -1.97 -7.15
CA ASP A 91 -25.90 -2.59 -5.92
C ASP A 91 -24.99 -3.69 -5.36
N HIS A 92 -23.82 -3.93 -5.96
CA HIS A 92 -22.90 -4.98 -5.54
C HIS A 92 -21.83 -4.43 -4.61
N VAL A 93 -21.68 -5.06 -3.44
CA VAL A 93 -20.60 -4.80 -2.50
C VAL A 93 -19.47 -5.79 -2.74
N LEU A 94 -18.29 -5.26 -3.03
CA LEU A 94 -17.07 -6.01 -3.33
C LEU A 94 -16.05 -5.75 -2.22
N VAL A 95 -15.49 -6.83 -1.69
CA VAL A 95 -14.47 -6.84 -0.64
C VAL A 95 -13.23 -7.60 -1.13
N GLU A 96 -12.15 -7.55 -0.35
CA GLU A 96 -10.81 -8.06 -0.71
C GLU A 96 -10.16 -7.31 -1.87
N SER A 97 -9.13 -6.51 -1.57
CA SER A 97 -8.56 -5.59 -2.57
C SER A 97 -7.92 -6.28 -3.78
N ARG A 98 -7.44 -7.53 -3.66
CA ARG A 98 -7.00 -8.32 -4.83
C ARG A 98 -8.18 -8.62 -5.75
N ILE A 99 -9.24 -9.16 -5.16
CA ILE A 99 -10.42 -9.62 -5.89
C ILE A 99 -11.14 -8.43 -6.51
N ILE A 100 -11.17 -7.28 -5.81
CA ILE A 100 -11.63 -6.00 -6.38
C ILE A 100 -10.82 -5.63 -7.63
N CYS A 101 -9.48 -5.69 -7.59
CA CYS A 101 -8.66 -5.38 -8.76
C CYS A 101 -8.88 -6.37 -9.92
N GLU A 102 -9.07 -7.66 -9.64
CA GLU A 102 -9.41 -8.66 -10.67
C GLU A 102 -10.79 -8.42 -11.26
N TYR A 103 -11.78 -8.11 -10.43
CA TYR A 103 -13.12 -7.70 -10.87
C TYR A 103 -13.06 -6.48 -11.79
N LEU A 104 -12.29 -5.45 -11.43
CA LEU A 104 -12.12 -4.26 -12.26
C LEU A 104 -11.50 -4.63 -13.62
N GLU A 105 -10.53 -5.54 -13.65
CA GLU A 105 -9.91 -6.01 -14.88
C GLU A 105 -10.91 -6.69 -15.83
N GLU A 106 -11.84 -7.48 -15.28
CA GLU A 106 -12.87 -8.18 -16.06
C GLU A 106 -14.02 -7.26 -16.47
N ALA A 107 -14.50 -6.41 -15.56
CA ALA A 107 -15.64 -5.52 -15.80
C ALA A 107 -15.30 -4.31 -16.68
N PHE A 108 -14.02 -3.88 -16.70
CA PHE A 108 -13.57 -2.69 -17.42
C PHE A 108 -12.30 -3.00 -18.26
N PRO A 109 -12.41 -3.73 -19.38
CA PRO A 109 -11.26 -4.26 -20.11
C PRO A 109 -10.50 -3.23 -21.00
N ALA A 110 -10.96 -1.97 -21.07
CA ALA A 110 -10.43 -0.96 -22.00
C ALA A 110 -8.96 -0.60 -21.74
N GLU A 111 -8.55 -0.54 -20.47
CA GLU A 111 -7.20 -0.23 -20.03
C GLU A 111 -6.68 -1.45 -19.23
N PRO A 112 -6.09 -2.46 -19.89
CA PRO A 112 -5.75 -3.73 -19.25
C PRO A 112 -4.55 -3.60 -18.31
N LEU A 113 -4.68 -4.16 -17.12
CA LEU A 113 -3.59 -4.34 -16.14
C LEU A 113 -3.09 -5.79 -16.09
N MET A 114 -3.64 -6.66 -16.94
CA MET A 114 -3.17 -8.01 -17.13
C MET A 114 -2.76 -8.24 -18.59
N PRO A 115 -1.63 -8.91 -18.84
CA PRO A 115 -1.24 -9.33 -20.18
C PRO A 115 -2.27 -10.27 -20.84
N LEU A 116 -2.20 -10.39 -22.17
CA LEU A 116 -3.08 -11.26 -22.94
C LEU A 116 -2.64 -12.74 -22.92
N ARG A 117 -1.34 -13.02 -23.14
CA ARG A 117 -0.89 -14.42 -23.29
C ARG A 117 -0.68 -15.10 -21.95
N ALA A 118 -0.92 -16.41 -21.95
CA ALA A 118 -1.03 -17.21 -20.74
C ALA A 118 0.21 -17.15 -19.84
N PHE A 119 1.42 -17.17 -20.43
CA PHE A 119 2.66 -17.15 -19.69
C PHE A 119 2.93 -15.80 -19.01
N GLU A 120 2.67 -14.67 -19.68
CA GLU A 120 2.78 -13.35 -19.04
C GLU A 120 1.76 -13.18 -17.93
N ARG A 121 0.53 -13.68 -18.09
CA ARG A 121 -0.47 -13.70 -17.01
C ARG A 121 0.00 -14.51 -15.81
N TYR A 122 0.66 -15.65 -16.04
CA TYR A 122 1.28 -16.43 -14.98
C TYR A 122 2.38 -15.63 -14.25
N ARG A 123 3.26 -14.92 -14.99
CA ARG A 123 4.29 -14.06 -14.38
C ARG A 123 3.69 -13.00 -13.46
N VAL A 124 2.67 -12.28 -13.92
CA VAL A 124 1.98 -11.27 -13.10
C VAL A 124 1.33 -11.92 -11.88
N ARG A 125 0.62 -13.04 -12.05
CA ARG A 125 -0.04 -13.76 -10.95
C ARG A 125 0.93 -14.29 -9.90
N ARG A 126 2.15 -14.65 -10.28
CA ARG A 126 3.18 -15.09 -9.34
C ARG A 126 3.59 -13.95 -8.40
N TRP A 127 3.72 -12.73 -8.92
CA TRP A 127 4.02 -11.54 -8.12
C TRP A 127 2.85 -11.13 -7.23
N THR A 128 1.64 -11.12 -7.78
CA THR A 128 0.44 -10.77 -7.01
C THR A 128 0.21 -11.77 -5.87
N LYS A 129 0.45 -13.07 -6.12
CA LYS A 129 0.43 -14.11 -5.09
C LYS A 129 1.50 -13.91 -4.03
N LEU A 130 2.73 -13.56 -4.42
CA LEU A 130 3.80 -13.25 -3.46
C LEU A 130 3.39 -12.10 -2.52
N PHE A 131 2.75 -11.06 -3.07
CA PHE A 131 2.23 -9.95 -2.27
C PHE A 131 1.22 -10.43 -1.22
N ASP A 132 0.18 -11.15 -1.66
CA ASP A 132 -0.94 -11.55 -0.79
C ASP A 132 -0.51 -12.58 0.27
N ASP A 133 0.33 -13.55 -0.12
CA ASP A 133 0.79 -14.61 0.80
C ASP A 133 1.84 -14.13 1.81
N LYS A 134 2.67 -13.12 1.44
CA LYS A 134 3.89 -12.79 2.21
C LYS A 134 4.08 -11.32 2.49
N LEU A 135 4.11 -10.48 1.44
CA LEU A 135 4.60 -9.11 1.58
C LEU A 135 3.64 -8.23 2.38
N HIS A 136 2.33 -8.46 2.25
CA HIS A 136 1.34 -7.73 3.02
C HIS A 136 1.51 -7.94 4.53
N LEU A 137 1.83 -9.17 4.97
CA LEU A 137 2.15 -9.43 6.38
C LEU A 137 3.50 -8.85 6.78
N ALA A 138 4.52 -8.93 5.91
CA ALA A 138 5.84 -8.37 6.21
C ALA A 138 5.78 -6.85 6.45
N ILE A 139 5.10 -6.09 5.57
CA ILE A 139 4.94 -4.64 5.78
C ILE A 139 4.03 -4.32 6.95
N PHE A 140 3.09 -5.20 7.31
CA PHE A 140 2.33 -5.06 8.56
C PHE A 140 3.26 -5.14 9.78
N VAL A 141 4.17 -6.11 9.83
CA VAL A 141 5.14 -6.27 10.93
C VAL A 141 5.98 -4.99 11.10
N LEU A 142 6.54 -4.45 10.02
CA LEU A 142 7.32 -3.21 10.08
C LEU A 142 6.44 -2.01 10.49
N SER A 143 5.26 -1.87 9.87
CA SER A 143 4.30 -0.79 10.20
C SER A 143 3.90 -0.83 11.67
N PHE A 144 3.74 -2.03 12.23
CA PHE A 144 3.36 -2.20 13.62
C PHE A 144 4.44 -1.65 14.55
N VAL A 145 5.70 -2.04 14.33
CA VAL A 145 6.83 -1.61 15.18
C VAL A 145 7.06 -0.11 15.08
N CYS A 146 7.00 0.47 13.89
CA CYS A 146 7.29 1.89 13.66
C CYS A 146 6.15 2.83 14.09
N TRP A 147 4.90 2.48 13.76
CA TRP A 147 3.79 3.44 13.89
C TRP A 147 2.75 3.03 14.93
N MET A 148 2.45 1.74 15.03
CA MET A 148 1.30 1.28 15.81
C MET A 148 1.67 1.01 17.27
N ARG A 149 2.85 0.45 17.52
CA ARG A 149 3.30 0.01 18.85
C ARG A 149 3.29 1.15 19.86
N ALA A 150 3.89 2.28 19.54
CA ALA A 150 3.91 3.45 20.41
C ALA A 150 2.49 3.94 20.74
N ARG A 151 1.60 3.97 19.73
CA ARG A 151 0.20 4.33 19.91
C ARG A 151 -0.54 3.39 20.85
N TYR A 152 -0.29 2.08 20.75
CA TYR A 152 -0.88 1.08 21.64
C TYR A 152 -0.39 1.19 23.07
N LEU A 153 0.91 1.40 23.27
CA LEU A 153 1.49 1.53 24.61
C LEU A 153 1.01 2.80 25.32
N ALA A 154 0.69 3.86 24.56
CA ALA A 154 0.13 5.10 25.09
C ALA A 154 -1.35 4.97 25.55
N LEU A 155 -2.06 3.90 25.19
CA LEU A 155 -3.44 3.70 25.64
C LEU A 155 -3.49 3.29 27.13
N PRO A 156 -4.55 3.65 27.86
CA PRO A 156 -4.83 3.12 29.20
C PRO A 156 -4.89 1.58 29.20
N ASP A 157 -4.42 0.93 30.26
CA ASP A 157 -4.37 -0.55 30.37
C ASP A 157 -5.71 -1.21 30.04
N ALA A 158 -6.80 -0.65 30.57
CA ALA A 158 -8.17 -1.13 30.36
C ALA A 158 -8.59 -1.10 28.87
N LEU A 159 -8.03 -0.18 28.08
CA LEU A 159 -8.30 -0.08 26.65
C LEU A 159 -7.30 -0.87 25.80
N ARG A 160 -6.11 -1.23 26.30
CA ARG A 160 -5.13 -2.00 25.49
C ARG A 160 -5.64 -3.38 25.12
N ALA A 161 -6.25 -4.09 26.07
CA ALA A 161 -6.83 -5.42 25.84
C ALA A 161 -7.95 -5.40 24.79
N SER A 162 -8.71 -4.29 24.73
CA SER A 162 -9.77 -4.03 23.76
C SER A 162 -9.36 -3.07 22.63
N ALA A 163 -8.06 -2.74 22.47
CA ALA A 163 -7.51 -1.97 21.34
C ALA A 163 -6.69 -2.83 20.36
N LEU A 164 -6.16 -3.98 20.81
CA LEU A 164 -5.79 -5.08 19.91
C LEU A 164 -6.91 -5.76 19.10
N PRO A 165 -8.25 -5.54 19.30
CA PRO A 165 -9.28 -6.09 18.44
C PRO A 165 -9.39 -5.23 17.19
N GLY A 166 -8.46 -5.50 16.29
CA GLY A 166 -8.62 -5.28 14.85
C GLY A 166 -8.24 -6.52 14.04
N MET A 167 -7.62 -7.51 14.69
CA MET A 167 -7.26 -8.79 14.09
C MET A 167 -8.24 -9.83 14.62
N THR A 168 -9.41 -9.92 13.97
CA THR A 168 -10.28 -11.11 14.08
C THR A 168 -9.51 -12.37 13.69
N ASP A 169 -8.52 -12.22 12.81
CA ASP A 169 -7.50 -13.21 12.51
C ASP A 169 -6.63 -13.52 13.76
N PRO A 170 -6.72 -14.74 14.32
CA PRO A 170 -5.98 -15.13 15.52
C PRO A 170 -4.47 -15.20 15.30
N VAL A 171 -4.01 -15.46 14.07
CA VAL A 171 -2.59 -15.54 13.74
C VAL A 171 -1.98 -14.14 13.75
N LYS A 172 -2.59 -13.19 13.05
CA LYS A 172 -2.14 -11.79 13.05
C LYS A 172 -2.18 -11.20 14.46
N ARG A 173 -3.20 -11.54 15.24
CA ARG A 173 -3.28 -11.15 16.66
C ARG A 173 -2.07 -11.62 17.46
N ARG A 174 -1.70 -12.91 17.35
CA ARG A 174 -0.54 -13.45 18.05
C ARG A 174 0.77 -12.76 17.65
N ILE A 175 0.93 -12.45 16.36
CA ILE A 175 2.07 -11.68 15.85
C ILE A 175 2.11 -10.28 16.49
N ALA A 176 0.98 -9.59 16.53
CA ALA A 176 0.90 -8.26 17.13
C ALA A 176 1.18 -8.26 18.64
N GLU A 177 0.71 -9.27 19.38
CA GLU A 177 1.04 -9.45 20.80
C GLU A 177 2.56 -9.59 21.00
N ASN A 178 3.22 -10.42 20.20
CA ASN A 178 4.67 -10.57 20.24
C ASN A 178 5.41 -9.26 19.90
N LEU A 179 4.93 -8.51 18.90
CA LEU A 179 5.50 -7.22 18.51
C LEU A 179 5.28 -6.12 19.55
N LEU A 180 4.18 -6.14 20.31
CA LEU A 180 3.99 -5.23 21.43
C LEU A 180 5.01 -5.49 22.53
N GLU A 181 5.18 -6.76 22.91
CA GLU A 181 6.11 -7.18 23.94
C GLU A 181 7.56 -6.88 23.53
N ARG A 182 7.99 -7.38 22.37
CA ARG A 182 9.40 -7.41 21.95
C ARG A 182 9.82 -6.23 21.09
N GLY A 183 8.89 -5.55 20.41
CA GLY A 183 9.19 -4.39 19.56
C GLY A 183 10.24 -4.70 18.50
N TRP A 184 11.35 -3.96 18.53
CA TRP A 184 12.48 -4.10 17.60
C TRP A 184 13.28 -5.40 17.78
N ASP A 185 13.16 -6.05 18.95
CA ASP A 185 13.85 -7.30 19.27
C ASP A 185 13.04 -8.54 18.84
N ALA A 186 11.85 -8.34 18.26
CA ALA A 186 10.99 -9.43 17.83
C ALA A 186 11.63 -10.23 16.68
N GLU A 187 11.75 -11.55 16.83
CA GLU A 187 12.33 -12.41 15.78
C GLU A 187 11.54 -12.31 14.46
N ILE A 188 10.22 -12.18 14.54
CA ILE A 188 9.35 -12.04 13.37
C ILE A 188 9.68 -10.79 12.55
N LEU A 189 10.24 -9.72 13.16
CA LEU A 189 10.72 -8.54 12.43
C LEU A 189 11.91 -8.90 11.53
N ARG A 190 12.87 -9.67 12.04
CA ARG A 190 14.03 -10.13 11.26
C ARG A 190 13.61 -11.09 10.15
N VAL A 191 12.62 -11.95 10.40
CA VAL A 191 12.04 -12.84 9.36
C VAL A 191 11.35 -12.01 8.27
N ALA A 192 10.54 -11.02 8.64
CA ALA A 192 9.86 -10.13 7.69
C ALA A 192 10.87 -9.33 6.84
N LEU A 193 11.93 -8.80 7.44
CA LEU A 193 12.98 -8.09 6.72
C LEU A 193 13.73 -9.00 5.73
N ARG A 194 14.09 -10.23 6.11
CA ARG A 194 14.71 -11.21 5.18
C ARG A 194 13.82 -11.48 3.98
N GLN A 195 12.50 -11.63 4.21
CA GLN A 195 11.55 -11.83 3.12
C GLN A 195 11.48 -10.61 2.19
N LEU A 196 11.56 -9.39 2.72
CA LEU A 196 11.57 -8.16 1.94
C LEU A 196 12.88 -8.00 1.16
N VAL A 197 14.04 -8.26 1.76
CA VAL A 197 15.36 -8.22 1.08
C VAL A 197 15.38 -9.19 -0.10
N SER A 198 15.03 -10.46 0.14
CA SER A 198 14.95 -11.48 -0.92
C SER A 198 13.96 -11.08 -2.04
N THR A 199 12.89 -10.37 -1.68
CA THR A 199 11.94 -9.85 -2.68
C THR A 199 12.57 -8.73 -3.49
N ALA A 200 13.30 -7.80 -2.86
CA ALA A 200 14.00 -6.74 -3.57
C ALA A 200 15.05 -7.29 -4.56
N ASP A 201 15.77 -8.35 -4.19
CA ASP A 201 16.70 -9.04 -5.10
C ASP A 201 15.98 -9.68 -6.30
N ALA A 202 14.83 -10.31 -6.04
CA ALA A 202 14.00 -10.88 -7.09
C ALA A 202 13.40 -9.79 -8.01
N LEU A 203 13.05 -8.62 -7.47
CA LEU A 203 12.60 -7.48 -8.25
C LEU A 203 13.73 -6.92 -9.11
N GLU A 204 14.93 -6.77 -8.56
CA GLU A 204 16.10 -6.31 -9.32
C GLU A 204 16.38 -7.23 -10.50
N THR A 205 16.38 -8.55 -10.26
CA THR A 205 16.57 -9.55 -11.32
C THR A 205 15.50 -9.43 -12.40
N ALA A 206 14.22 -9.36 -12.02
CA ALA A 206 13.12 -9.30 -12.98
C ALA A 206 13.06 -7.98 -13.77
N LEU A 207 13.40 -6.86 -13.14
CA LEU A 207 13.37 -5.53 -13.74
C LEU A 207 14.62 -5.22 -14.56
N ALA A 208 15.70 -5.97 -14.38
CA ALA A 208 16.85 -5.92 -15.28
C ALA A 208 16.51 -6.48 -16.66
N GLU A 209 15.58 -7.43 -16.75
CA GLU A 209 15.16 -8.08 -17.99
C GLU A 209 13.92 -7.44 -18.64
N SER A 210 13.12 -6.69 -17.88
CA SER A 210 11.82 -6.20 -18.33
C SER A 210 11.52 -4.81 -17.78
N ARG A 211 10.83 -4.00 -18.57
CA ARG A 211 10.48 -2.62 -18.19
C ARG A 211 9.55 -2.58 -16.97
N TRP A 212 8.65 -3.55 -16.86
CA TRP A 212 7.66 -3.71 -15.81
C TRP A 212 7.60 -5.17 -15.36
N LEU A 213 6.99 -5.45 -14.21
CA LEU A 213 6.86 -6.82 -13.70
C LEU A 213 5.99 -7.71 -14.61
N GLY A 214 5.10 -7.09 -15.38
CA GLY A 214 4.32 -7.73 -16.44
C GLY A 214 5.00 -7.85 -17.80
N GLY A 215 6.27 -7.47 -17.94
CA GLY A 215 6.99 -7.40 -19.21
C GLY A 215 7.07 -5.96 -19.74
N ASP A 216 6.45 -5.71 -20.90
CA ASP A 216 6.50 -4.40 -21.57
C ASP A 216 5.48 -3.38 -21.05
N HIS A 217 4.47 -3.85 -20.30
CA HIS A 217 3.36 -3.04 -19.82
C HIS A 217 3.24 -3.07 -18.29
N PHE A 218 2.82 -1.93 -17.73
CA PHE A 218 2.46 -1.80 -16.33
C PHE A 218 1.28 -2.72 -16.02
N SER A 219 1.33 -3.43 -14.89
CA SER A 219 0.41 -4.52 -14.58
C SER A 219 -0.06 -4.53 -13.12
N LEU A 220 -0.98 -5.44 -12.79
CA LEU A 220 -1.39 -5.67 -11.39
C LEU A 220 -0.22 -6.03 -10.47
N ALA A 221 0.85 -6.65 -10.98
CA ALA A 221 2.06 -6.89 -10.19
C ALA A 221 2.73 -5.57 -9.80
N ASP A 222 2.85 -4.63 -10.74
CA ASP A 222 3.44 -3.30 -10.47
C ASP A 222 2.57 -2.52 -9.48
N VAL A 223 1.23 -2.60 -9.62
CA VAL A 223 0.28 -2.02 -8.66
C VAL A 223 0.58 -2.49 -7.23
N ASP A 224 0.70 -3.80 -7.04
CA ASP A 224 0.92 -4.37 -5.71
C ASP A 224 2.28 -3.98 -5.12
N LEU A 225 3.34 -4.17 -5.90
CA LEU A 225 4.70 -3.98 -5.42
C LEU A 225 5.00 -2.50 -5.16
N LEU A 226 4.35 -1.57 -5.86
CA LEU A 226 4.44 -0.15 -5.53
C LEU A 226 3.88 0.16 -4.15
N THR A 227 2.78 -0.48 -3.72
CA THR A 227 2.26 -0.26 -2.36
C THR A 227 3.21 -0.76 -1.28
N VAL A 228 3.96 -1.84 -1.55
CA VAL A 228 5.00 -2.34 -0.65
C VAL A 228 6.14 -1.34 -0.55
N ILE A 229 6.70 -0.94 -1.69
CA ILE A 229 7.86 -0.05 -1.75
C ILE A 229 7.54 1.34 -1.20
N GLN A 230 6.35 1.85 -1.49
CA GLN A 230 5.87 3.09 -0.90
C GLN A 230 5.78 2.98 0.63
N ARG A 231 5.28 1.85 1.16
CA ARG A 231 5.27 1.63 2.61
C ARG A 231 6.68 1.53 3.19
N LEU A 232 7.64 0.92 2.50
CA LEU A 232 9.03 0.88 2.98
C LEU A 232 9.65 2.28 3.08
N ASP A 233 9.39 3.16 2.10
CA ASP A 233 9.81 4.57 2.13
C ASP A 233 9.21 5.28 3.36
N GLU A 234 7.89 5.15 3.53
CA GLU A 234 7.15 5.79 4.63
C GLU A 234 7.63 5.33 6.01
N LEU A 235 8.19 4.12 6.12
CA LEU A 235 8.70 3.55 7.37
C LEU A 235 10.18 3.84 7.61
N GLY A 236 10.90 4.45 6.66
CA GLY A 236 12.35 4.63 6.74
C GLY A 236 13.14 3.36 6.43
N ALA A 237 12.50 2.32 5.90
CA ALA A 237 13.14 1.06 5.47
C ALA A 237 13.62 1.12 4.00
N GLY A 238 13.75 2.32 3.44
CA GLY A 238 14.10 2.52 2.03
C GLY A 238 15.51 2.03 1.65
N SER A 239 16.44 1.93 2.61
CA SER A 239 17.78 1.37 2.39
C SER A 239 17.76 -0.07 1.92
N LEU A 240 16.65 -0.78 2.12
CA LEU A 240 16.42 -2.11 1.55
C LEU A 240 16.50 -2.13 0.03
N LEU A 241 16.28 -0.99 -0.64
CA LEU A 241 16.35 -0.85 -2.09
C LEU A 241 17.68 -0.27 -2.58
N ASP A 242 18.63 0.02 -1.69
CA ASP A 242 19.94 0.52 -2.10
C ASP A 242 20.65 -0.52 -2.97
N GLU A 243 21.52 -0.04 -3.86
CA GLU A 243 22.29 -0.86 -4.82
C GLU A 243 21.47 -1.65 -5.86
N ARG A 244 20.15 -1.41 -5.95
CA ARG A 244 19.25 -2.05 -6.93
C ARG A 244 18.82 -1.07 -8.01
N ALA A 245 19.64 -0.96 -9.05
CA ALA A 245 19.50 0.05 -10.09
C ALA A 245 18.26 -0.17 -10.96
N ALA A 246 17.89 -1.42 -11.26
CA ALA A 246 16.70 -1.72 -12.04
C ALA A 246 15.41 -1.40 -11.26
N VAL A 247 15.38 -1.73 -9.96
CA VAL A 247 14.30 -1.30 -9.05
C VAL A 247 14.23 0.22 -8.99
N ALA A 248 15.38 0.91 -8.90
CA ALA A 248 15.42 2.36 -8.87
C ALA A 248 14.80 2.99 -10.12
N GLY A 249 15.16 2.48 -11.31
CA GLY A 249 14.59 2.93 -12.57
C GLY A 249 13.09 2.63 -12.69
N TRP A 250 12.64 1.48 -12.19
CA TRP A 250 11.22 1.13 -12.15
C TRP A 250 10.41 2.05 -11.23
N LEU A 251 10.95 2.37 -10.05
CA LEU A 251 10.30 3.28 -9.10
C LEU A 251 10.22 4.70 -9.66
N ASP A 252 11.29 5.19 -10.28
CA ASP A 252 11.31 6.49 -10.94
C ASP A 252 10.24 6.58 -12.04
N ARG A 253 10.19 5.58 -12.95
CA ARG A 253 9.14 5.50 -13.98
C ARG A 253 7.74 5.47 -13.38
N SER A 254 7.56 4.75 -12.27
CA SER A 254 6.27 4.62 -11.59
C SER A 254 5.81 5.94 -10.99
N ARG A 255 6.70 6.69 -10.35
CA ARG A 255 6.41 8.00 -9.73
C ARG A 255 6.00 9.07 -10.74
N HIS A 256 6.46 8.96 -11.97
CA HIS A 256 6.08 9.87 -13.06
C HIS A 256 4.68 9.57 -13.64
N ARG A 257 4.02 8.48 -13.23
CA ARG A 257 2.66 8.17 -13.68
C ARG A 257 1.64 9.02 -12.93
N LEU A 258 0.67 9.59 -13.64
CA LEU A 258 -0.44 10.34 -13.02
C LEU A 258 -1.17 9.51 -11.95
N SER A 259 -1.35 8.22 -12.22
CA SER A 259 -1.96 7.25 -11.32
C SER A 259 -1.25 7.15 -9.96
N PHE A 260 0.07 7.34 -9.91
CA PHE A 260 0.85 7.33 -8.67
C PHE A 260 0.40 8.49 -7.77
N ALA A 261 0.38 9.71 -8.30
CA ALA A 261 -0.07 10.89 -7.55
C ALA A 261 -1.53 10.73 -7.08
N LEU A 262 -2.42 10.23 -7.95
CA LEU A 262 -3.82 9.99 -7.63
C LEU A 262 -4.03 8.89 -6.57
N ALA A 263 -3.16 7.89 -6.52
CA ALA A 263 -3.28 6.78 -5.58
C ALA A 263 -2.63 7.07 -4.22
N PHE A 264 -1.50 7.75 -4.21
CA PHE A 264 -0.70 7.96 -3.01
C PHE A 264 -0.82 9.38 -2.47
N ASP A 265 -0.56 10.41 -3.29
CA ASP A 265 -0.37 11.77 -2.80
C ASP A 265 -1.68 12.50 -2.50
N THR A 266 -2.72 12.34 -3.33
CA THR A 266 -4.02 13.02 -3.18
C THR A 266 -4.67 12.84 -1.81
N TRP A 267 -4.34 11.76 -1.11
CA TRP A 267 -5.03 11.35 0.11
C TRP A 267 -4.19 11.52 1.36
N ARG A 268 -2.95 12.00 1.21
CA ARG A 268 -2.05 12.24 2.33
C ARG A 268 -2.55 13.41 3.16
N ASN A 269 -2.65 13.18 4.46
CA ASN A 269 -2.86 14.24 5.44
C ASN A 269 -1.50 14.80 5.87
N GLU A 270 -1.28 16.12 5.78
CA GLU A 270 0.03 16.74 6.04
C GLU A 270 0.55 16.53 7.47
N GLU A 271 -0.33 16.54 8.46
CA GLU A 271 0.05 16.28 9.85
C GLU A 271 0.50 14.83 10.04
N THR A 272 -0.27 13.89 9.49
CA THR A 272 0.06 12.46 9.51
C THR A 272 1.37 12.19 8.76
N ALA A 273 1.55 12.82 7.60
CA ALA A 273 2.76 12.73 6.80
C ALA A 273 3.99 13.24 7.58
N ARG A 274 3.89 14.40 8.24
CA ARG A 274 4.98 14.94 9.09
C ARG A 274 5.33 13.98 10.23
N ARG A 275 4.32 13.43 10.92
CA ARG A 275 4.53 12.44 11.98
C ARG A 275 5.21 11.19 11.46
N HIS A 276 4.77 10.66 10.33
CA HIS A 276 5.38 9.47 9.72
C HIS A 276 6.82 9.74 9.28
N SER A 277 7.13 10.91 8.72
CA SER A 277 8.51 11.28 8.37
C SER A 277 9.45 11.34 9.58
N LEU A 278 8.99 11.86 10.73
CA LEU A 278 9.79 11.84 11.96
C LEU A 278 10.07 10.40 12.41
N LEU A 279 9.03 9.56 12.49
CA LEU A 279 9.17 8.15 12.86
C LEU A 279 10.05 7.37 11.87
N ALA A 280 9.95 7.68 10.58
CA ALA A 280 10.78 7.08 9.54
C ALA A 280 12.26 7.42 9.75
N ASN A 281 12.59 8.67 10.04
CA ASN A 281 13.97 9.10 10.30
C ASN A 281 14.55 8.41 11.54
N GLU A 282 13.77 8.27 12.61
CA GLU A 282 14.18 7.54 13.82
C GLU A 282 14.38 6.03 13.56
N ALA A 283 13.57 5.46 12.67
CA ALA A 283 13.62 4.05 12.30
C ALA A 283 14.73 3.71 11.30
N ALA A 284 15.16 4.68 10.47
CA ALA A 284 16.04 4.43 9.33
C ALA A 284 17.38 3.81 9.72
N GLU A 285 18.05 4.34 10.74
CA GLU A 285 19.33 3.79 11.23
C GLU A 285 19.16 2.37 11.79
N ARG A 286 18.05 2.12 12.49
CA ARG A 286 17.74 0.79 13.03
C ARG A 286 17.50 -0.21 11.92
N PHE A 287 16.72 0.15 10.90
CA PHE A 287 16.51 -0.70 9.74
C PHE A 287 17.81 -0.95 8.98
N ALA A 288 18.63 0.08 8.74
CA ALA A 288 19.92 -0.09 8.09
C ALA A 288 20.81 -1.08 8.86
N GLY A 289 20.92 -0.95 10.17
CA GLY A 289 21.69 -1.88 11.01
C GLY A 289 21.12 -3.30 11.01
N LEU A 290 19.79 -3.46 11.05
CA LEU A 290 19.16 -4.77 10.95
C LEU A 290 19.41 -5.41 9.58
N ILE A 291 19.19 -4.67 8.49
CA ILE A 291 19.37 -5.13 7.11
C ILE A 291 20.83 -5.55 6.86
N ALA A 292 21.80 -4.76 7.33
CA ALA A 292 23.23 -5.09 7.21
C ALA A 292 23.64 -6.35 7.98
N SER A 293 22.81 -6.82 8.92
CA SER A 293 23.05 -8.03 9.72
C SER A 293 22.36 -9.29 9.17
N LEU A 294 21.59 -9.18 8.08
CA LEU A 294 20.87 -10.28 7.44
C LEU A 294 21.73 -10.96 6.36
#